data_AF-A0AAN8D7K6-F1
#
_entry.id   AF-A0AAN8D7K6-F1
#
_cell.length_a   1.000
_cell.length_b   1.000
_cell.length_c   1.000
_cell.angle_alpha   90.00
_cell.angle_beta   90.00
_cell.angle_gamma   90.00
#
_symmetry.space_group_name_H-M   'P 1'
#
loop_
_entity.id
_entity.type
_entity.pdbx_description
1 polymer ?
#
loop_
_entity_poly.entity_id
_entity_poly.type
_entity_poly.pdbx_seq_one_letter_code
_entity_poly.pdbx_strand_id
1 'polypeptide(L)'
;MGFAGLAMEMLSGASCQARPRLGTLFSAPIITTVPLRFRSTSSMQGYSEMARERSKTVTSFYNQSAIDVSAEKASIRLTLATLLYSGKSPDGHHVLSSAKYLHKELPVRIAHRIKGFRSLPFIIGCNPTILQVHELYIRAYHMLIDFPTIGDQEVEARFCKLVQALLDDHKDVVTMLAQGFRECRRHIQDEMILRNFLDTTLCSRLGIRMLATHHLALHEENV
;
A
#
# COMPACT_ATOMS: atom_id res chain seq x y z
N MET A 1 23.02 -27.33 -46.42
CA MET A 1 24.46 -27.61 -46.63
C MET A 1 25.20 -26.81 -45.55
N GLY A 2 25.55 -27.34 -44.37
CA GLY A 2 26.61 -28.34 -44.09
C GLY A 2 27.96 -27.61 -44.14
N PHE A 3 28.76 -27.43 -43.08
CA PHE A 3 29.46 -28.35 -42.16
C PHE A 3 29.80 -27.60 -40.83
N ALA A 4 29.60 -28.13 -39.60
CA ALA A 4 30.50 -28.99 -38.78
C ALA A 4 31.94 -28.41 -38.60
N GLY A 5 32.61 -28.28 -37.44
CA GLY A 5 32.47 -28.76 -36.06
C GLY A 5 33.84 -29.23 -35.52
N LEU A 6 34.27 -28.88 -34.29
CA LEU A 6 35.17 -29.59 -33.32
C LEU A 6 35.73 -28.62 -32.24
N ALA A 7 35.42 -28.80 -30.94
CA ALA A 7 36.20 -29.51 -29.87
C ALA A 7 37.30 -28.61 -29.23
N MET A 8 37.72 -28.66 -27.95
CA MET A 8 37.65 -29.59 -26.80
C MET A 8 38.16 -28.72 -25.59
N GLU A 9 37.49 -28.59 -24.44
CA GLU A 9 37.66 -29.31 -23.15
C GLU A 9 39.08 -29.38 -22.52
N MET A 10 39.12 -29.44 -21.17
CA MET A 10 40.22 -29.72 -20.20
C MET A 10 40.84 -28.47 -19.51
N LEU A 11 41.09 -28.36 -18.18
CA LEU A 11 41.05 -29.21 -16.96
C LEU A 11 41.11 -28.30 -15.70
N SER A 12 40.43 -28.63 -14.57
CA SER A 12 40.97 -29.20 -13.30
C SER A 12 42.16 -28.42 -12.69
N GLY A 13 42.17 -27.92 -11.44
CA GLY A 13 41.80 -28.54 -10.16
C GLY A 13 43.08 -28.67 -9.31
N ALA A 14 43.18 -28.00 -8.15
CA ALA A 14 44.20 -28.32 -7.13
C ALA A 14 43.84 -27.75 -5.76
N SER A 15 43.95 -28.59 -4.75
CA SER A 15 43.76 -28.32 -3.33
C SER A 15 45.08 -28.53 -2.57
N CYS A 16 45.07 -28.06 -1.31
CA CYS A 16 45.76 -28.62 -0.13
C CYS A 16 47.13 -28.10 0.35
N GLN A 17 47.14 -27.93 1.68
CA GLN A 17 48.25 -27.99 2.68
C GLN A 17 49.18 -26.78 2.83
N ALA A 18 49.83 -26.50 3.97
CA ALA A 18 49.62 -26.63 5.43
C ALA A 18 50.97 -26.31 6.13
N ARG A 19 50.96 -25.51 7.23
CA ARG A 19 51.97 -25.40 8.33
C ARG A 19 53.36 -24.77 8.01
N PRO A 20 54.09 -24.17 9.00
CA PRO A 20 54.65 -24.73 10.28
C PRO A 20 54.24 -23.94 11.56
N ARG A 21 54.09 -24.49 12.79
CA ARG A 21 54.97 -25.07 13.84
C ARG A 21 56.02 -24.13 14.47
N LEU A 22 55.82 -23.75 15.74
CA LEU A 22 56.79 -23.92 16.85
C LEU A 22 56.09 -23.69 18.20
N GLY A 23 56.42 -24.49 19.22
CA GLY A 23 55.84 -24.37 20.57
C GLY A 23 56.92 -24.04 21.60
N THR A 24 56.51 -23.42 22.71
CA THR A 24 57.18 -23.57 24.01
C THR A 24 56.25 -23.18 25.16
N LEU A 25 56.43 -23.95 26.23
CA LEU A 25 55.82 -24.00 27.56
C LEU A 25 55.77 -22.65 28.30
N PHE A 26 54.75 -22.40 29.13
CA PHE A 26 54.89 -21.87 30.51
C PHE A 26 53.53 -21.90 31.28
N SER A 27 53.66 -22.02 32.61
CA SER A 27 52.71 -22.41 33.66
C SER A 27 51.41 -21.60 33.86
N ALA A 28 50.42 -22.31 34.45
CA ALA A 28 49.30 -21.99 35.39
C ALA A 28 49.16 -20.54 35.96
N PRO A 29 47.97 -20.08 36.46
CA PRO A 29 46.93 -20.89 37.11
C PRO A 29 45.44 -20.55 36.82
N ILE A 30 44.62 -21.42 37.42
CA ILE A 30 43.16 -21.51 37.50
C ILE A 30 42.50 -20.19 37.93
N ILE A 31 41.50 -19.74 37.15
CA ILE A 31 40.42 -18.87 37.61
C ILE A 31 39.11 -19.53 37.21
N THR A 32 38.36 -19.97 38.21
CA THR A 32 37.02 -20.53 38.08
C THR A 32 36.04 -19.43 37.67
N THR A 33 35.53 -19.45 36.43
CA THR A 33 34.37 -18.66 36.03
C THR A 33 33.27 -19.56 35.48
N VAL A 34 32.11 -19.39 36.08
CA VAL A 34 30.84 -20.09 35.83
C VAL A 34 30.41 -19.95 34.36
N PRO A 35 29.91 -21.00 33.67
CA PRO A 35 29.40 -20.83 32.32
C PRO A 35 28.09 -20.02 32.36
N LEU A 36 28.09 -18.87 31.69
CA LEU A 36 26.91 -18.05 31.48
C LEU A 36 25.93 -18.82 30.58
N ARG A 37 24.82 -19.24 31.16
CA ARG A 37 23.70 -19.91 30.49
C ARG A 37 23.14 -18.99 29.41
N PHE A 38 23.28 -19.38 28.14
CA PHE A 38 22.65 -18.70 27.01
C PHE A 38 21.11 -18.76 27.21
N ARG A 39 20.51 -17.64 27.62
CA ARG A 39 19.06 -17.54 27.85
C ARG A 39 18.40 -17.22 26.51
N SER A 40 17.69 -18.21 25.97
CA SER A 40 16.84 -18.07 24.79
C SER A 40 15.89 -16.87 24.94
N THR A 41 16.00 -15.90 24.04
CA THR A 41 15.17 -14.68 24.01
C THR A 41 13.85 -14.86 23.27
N SER A 42 13.54 -16.06 22.77
CA SER A 42 12.35 -16.35 21.96
C SER A 42 11.03 -16.11 22.70
N SER A 43 11.01 -16.23 24.02
CA SER A 43 9.79 -16.09 24.83
C SER A 43 9.27 -14.65 24.89
N MET A 44 10.15 -13.65 24.82
CA MET A 44 9.79 -12.23 24.92
C MET A 44 9.30 -11.66 23.57
N GLN A 45 9.74 -12.27 22.45
CA GLN A 45 9.26 -11.93 21.11
C GLN A 45 7.75 -12.18 20.99
N GLY A 46 7.30 -13.34 21.48
CA GLY A 46 5.91 -13.77 21.44
C GLY A 46 4.97 -12.77 22.11
N TYR A 47 5.25 -12.32 23.33
CA TYR A 47 4.40 -11.34 24.03
C TYR A 47 4.29 -9.99 23.30
N SER A 48 5.38 -9.51 22.67
CA SER A 48 5.35 -8.27 21.87
C SER A 48 4.49 -8.42 20.62
N GLU A 49 4.51 -9.61 20.03
CA GLU A 49 3.80 -9.94 18.80
C GLU A 49 2.30 -10.08 19.07
N MET A 50 1.89 -10.78 20.15
CA MET A 50 0.48 -10.86 20.55
C MET A 50 -0.07 -9.52 21.05
N ALA A 51 0.76 -8.65 21.64
CA ALA A 51 0.35 -7.31 22.03
C ALA A 51 0.13 -6.41 20.80
N ARG A 52 1.05 -6.46 19.83
CA ARG A 52 0.93 -5.76 18.55
C ARG A 52 -0.26 -6.27 17.73
N GLU A 53 -0.54 -7.57 17.78
CA GLU A 53 -1.69 -8.18 17.12
C GLU A 53 -3.00 -7.78 17.78
N ARG A 54 -3.07 -7.76 19.12
CA ARG A 54 -4.21 -7.19 19.85
C ARG A 54 -4.43 -5.72 19.53
N SER A 55 -3.37 -4.91 19.44
CA SER A 55 -3.49 -3.50 19.03
C SER A 55 -4.02 -3.37 17.60
N LYS A 56 -3.60 -4.24 16.66
CA LYS A 56 -4.16 -4.27 15.30
C LYS A 56 -5.65 -4.62 15.31
N THR A 57 -6.07 -5.62 16.10
CA THR A 57 -7.48 -6.03 16.19
C THR A 57 -8.36 -4.94 16.80
N VAL A 58 -7.89 -4.29 17.86
CA VAL A 58 -8.64 -3.20 18.53
C VAL A 58 -8.75 -1.98 17.61
N THR A 59 -7.65 -1.55 16.98
CA THR A 59 -7.67 -0.43 16.02
C THR A 59 -8.53 -0.77 14.80
N SER A 60 -8.48 -2.00 14.28
CA SER A 60 -9.35 -2.46 13.18
C SER A 60 -10.84 -2.34 13.52
N PHE A 61 -11.25 -2.60 14.76
CA PHE A 61 -12.66 -2.55 15.16
C PHE A 61 -13.23 -1.12 15.13
N TYR A 62 -12.52 -0.14 15.68
CA TYR A 62 -12.93 1.27 15.63
C TYR A 62 -12.85 1.84 14.21
N ASN A 63 -11.83 1.41 13.46
CA ASN A 63 -11.62 1.83 12.08
C ASN A 63 -12.72 1.33 11.13
N GLN A 64 -13.28 0.14 11.38
CA GLN A 64 -14.42 -0.37 10.61
C GLN A 64 -15.61 0.60 10.68
N SER A 65 -15.94 1.07 11.88
CA SER A 65 -17.06 1.99 12.12
C SER A 65 -16.85 3.37 11.48
N ALA A 66 -15.62 3.90 11.50
CA ALA A 66 -15.30 5.18 10.87
C ALA A 66 -15.44 5.13 9.35
N ILE A 67 -15.09 4.01 8.71
CA ILE A 67 -15.27 3.80 7.27
C ILE A 67 -16.76 3.80 6.94
N ASP A 68 -17.59 3.11 7.73
CA ASP A 68 -19.03 3.02 7.49
C ASP A 68 -19.71 4.39 7.61
N VAL A 69 -19.37 5.17 8.64
CA VAL A 69 -19.85 6.56 8.81
C VAL A 69 -19.46 7.46 7.62
N SER A 70 -18.23 7.32 7.11
CA SER A 70 -17.81 8.08 5.93
C SER A 70 -18.46 7.58 4.64
N ALA A 71 -18.81 6.29 4.56
CA ALA A 71 -19.50 5.71 3.41
C ALA A 71 -20.99 6.11 3.35
N GLU A 72 -21.59 6.52 4.46
CA GLU A 72 -22.97 7.05 4.48
C GLU A 72 -23.07 8.48 3.94
N LYS A 73 -21.96 9.24 3.98
CA LYS A 73 -21.91 10.59 3.42
C LYS A 73 -22.10 10.56 1.91
N ALA A 74 -22.87 11.52 1.39
CA ALA A 74 -23.00 11.70 -0.05
C ALA A 74 -21.68 12.22 -0.63
N SER A 75 -21.19 11.58 -1.71
CA SER A 75 -20.05 12.13 -2.46
C SER A 75 -20.53 13.30 -3.30
N ILE A 76 -19.80 14.43 -3.25
CA ILE A 76 -20.17 15.62 -4.00
C ILE A 76 -19.85 15.40 -5.49
N ARG A 77 -20.80 15.68 -6.37
CA ARG A 77 -20.51 15.72 -7.81
C ARG A 77 -19.79 17.02 -8.14
N LEU A 78 -18.60 16.93 -8.71
CA LEU A 78 -17.91 18.11 -9.23
C LEU A 78 -18.61 18.64 -10.46
N THR A 79 -18.83 19.94 -10.49
CA THR A 79 -19.24 20.64 -11.70
C THR A 79 -18.02 21.20 -12.41
N LEU A 80 -18.09 21.29 -13.75
CA LEU A 80 -17.03 21.89 -14.56
C LEU A 80 -16.73 23.33 -14.12
N ALA A 81 -17.75 24.08 -13.70
CA ALA A 81 -17.59 25.43 -13.18
C ALA A 81 -16.70 25.46 -11.92
N THR A 82 -16.85 24.50 -11.01
CA THR A 82 -16.02 24.39 -9.79
C THR A 82 -14.55 24.09 -10.14
N LEU A 83 -14.31 23.24 -11.14
CA LEU A 83 -12.94 22.94 -11.60
C LEU A 83 -12.31 24.16 -12.28
N LEU A 84 -13.02 24.80 -13.21
CA LEU A 84 -12.51 25.98 -13.94
C LEU A 84 -12.26 27.19 -13.04
N TYR A 85 -13.09 27.39 -12.00
CA TYR A 85 -12.91 28.47 -11.04
C TYR A 85 -11.64 28.29 -10.18
N SER A 86 -11.16 27.05 -10.05
CA SER A 86 -9.95 26.74 -9.27
C SER A 86 -8.65 27.09 -10.00
N GLY A 87 -8.66 27.51 -11.27
CA GLY A 87 -7.44 27.66 -12.09
C GLY A 87 -6.92 29.07 -12.35
N LYS A 88 -7.45 30.13 -11.71
CA LYS A 88 -7.10 31.52 -12.11
C LYS A 88 -7.09 32.55 -10.96
N SER A 89 -6.23 32.38 -9.96
CA SER A 89 -5.94 33.46 -9.00
C SER A 89 -4.45 33.52 -8.68
N PRO A 90 -3.80 34.69 -8.79
CA PRO A 90 -2.36 34.84 -8.52
C PRO A 90 -1.99 34.65 -7.03
N ASP A 91 -2.97 34.58 -6.12
CA ASP A 91 -2.73 34.59 -4.67
C ASP A 91 -2.51 33.19 -4.06
N GLY A 92 -2.47 32.12 -4.85
CA GLY A 92 -2.31 30.72 -4.38
C GLY A 92 -3.45 30.18 -3.50
N HIS A 93 -4.42 31.02 -3.12
CA HIS A 93 -5.55 30.66 -2.25
C HIS A 93 -6.47 29.58 -2.86
N HIS A 94 -6.52 29.51 -4.19
CA HIS A 94 -7.24 28.49 -4.94
C HIS A 94 -6.62 27.09 -4.76
N VAL A 95 -5.29 26.99 -4.61
CA VAL A 95 -4.58 25.73 -4.35
C VAL A 95 -4.95 25.18 -2.98
N LEU A 96 -4.87 26.02 -1.94
CA LEU A 96 -5.27 25.63 -0.57
C LEU A 96 -6.76 25.25 -0.50
N SER A 97 -7.61 25.95 -1.23
CA SER A 97 -9.04 25.63 -1.31
C SER A 97 -9.30 24.29 -2.01
N SER A 98 -8.58 24.02 -3.11
CA SER A 98 -8.59 22.75 -3.83
C SER A 98 -8.09 21.59 -2.95
N ALA A 99 -6.98 21.81 -2.22
CA ALA A 99 -6.42 20.83 -1.29
C ALA A 99 -7.41 20.50 -0.16
N LYS A 100 -8.02 21.51 0.46
CA LYS A 100 -9.07 21.34 1.48
C LYS A 100 -10.28 20.59 0.95
N TYR A 101 -10.69 20.86 -0.28
CA TYR A 101 -11.76 20.13 -0.95
C TYR A 101 -11.38 18.66 -1.13
N LEU A 102 -10.19 18.39 -1.67
CA LEU A 102 -9.71 17.04 -1.95
C LEU A 102 -9.55 16.21 -0.66
N HIS A 103 -9.02 16.82 0.41
CA HIS A 103 -8.88 16.20 1.74
C HIS A 103 -10.23 15.75 2.33
N LYS A 104 -11.32 16.48 2.07
CA LYS A 104 -12.68 16.10 2.50
C LYS A 104 -13.31 15.04 1.61
N GLU A 105 -13.08 15.11 0.30
CA GLU A 105 -13.76 14.26 -0.68
C GLU A 105 -13.13 12.89 -0.89
N LEU A 106 -11.79 12.78 -0.89
CA LEU A 106 -11.10 11.51 -1.15
C LEU A 106 -11.49 10.41 -0.15
N PRO A 107 -11.52 10.66 1.18
CA PRO A 107 -11.92 9.64 2.15
C PRO A 107 -13.33 9.11 1.90
N VAL A 108 -14.28 9.97 1.54
CA VAL A 108 -15.68 9.58 1.27
C VAL A 108 -15.75 8.67 0.04
N ARG A 109 -15.08 9.04 -1.05
CA ARG A 109 -15.06 8.24 -2.29
C ARG A 109 -14.41 6.88 -2.07
N ILE A 110 -13.32 6.83 -1.31
CA ILE A 110 -12.64 5.58 -0.95
C ILE A 110 -13.52 4.73 -0.04
N ALA A 111 -14.21 5.32 0.94
CA ALA A 111 -15.14 4.60 1.79
C ALA A 111 -16.28 3.93 0.99
N HIS A 112 -16.82 4.61 -0.03
CA HIS A 112 -17.78 4.00 -0.97
C HIS A 112 -17.19 2.82 -1.73
N ARG A 113 -15.91 2.88 -2.12
CA ARG A 113 -15.23 1.74 -2.77
C ARG A 113 -15.08 0.56 -1.82
N ILE A 114 -14.64 0.81 -0.59
CA ILE A 114 -14.51 -0.23 0.46
C ILE A 114 -15.87 -0.90 0.70
N LYS A 115 -16.95 -0.14 0.82
CA LYS A 115 -18.32 -0.66 0.92
C LYS A 115 -18.71 -1.52 -0.30
N GLY A 116 -18.30 -1.12 -1.49
CA GLY A 116 -18.46 -1.91 -2.72
C GLY A 116 -17.78 -3.28 -2.64
N PHE A 117 -16.53 -3.35 -2.15
CA PHE A 117 -15.83 -4.62 -1.95
C PHE A 117 -16.54 -5.53 -0.94
N ARG A 118 -17.09 -4.95 0.15
CA ARG A 118 -17.88 -5.70 1.15
C ARG A 118 -19.19 -6.25 0.61
N SER A 119 -19.71 -5.71 -0.50
CA SER A 119 -20.94 -6.19 -1.15
C SER A 119 -20.72 -7.31 -2.15
N LEU A 120 -19.47 -7.69 -2.44
CA LEU A 120 -19.17 -8.79 -3.36
C LEU A 120 -19.56 -10.15 -2.75
N PRO A 121 -19.93 -11.13 -3.59
CA PRO A 121 -20.12 -12.51 -3.14
C PRO A 121 -18.89 -13.02 -2.39
N PHE A 122 -19.10 -13.70 -1.25
CA PHE A 122 -18.03 -14.13 -0.34
C PHE A 122 -16.91 -14.89 -1.05
N ILE A 123 -17.25 -15.82 -1.95
CA ILE A 123 -16.27 -16.60 -2.71
C ILE A 123 -15.31 -15.74 -3.56
N ILE A 124 -15.81 -14.60 -4.05
CA ILE A 124 -15.04 -13.64 -4.85
C ILE A 124 -14.22 -12.74 -3.91
N GLY A 125 -14.82 -12.26 -2.82
CA GLY A 125 -14.15 -11.43 -1.82
C GLY A 125 -12.97 -12.13 -1.12
N CYS A 126 -13.01 -13.46 -0.99
CA CYS A 126 -11.93 -14.26 -0.41
C CYS A 126 -10.76 -14.55 -1.37
N ASN A 127 -10.85 -14.14 -2.64
CA ASN A 127 -9.71 -14.27 -3.56
C ASN A 127 -8.53 -13.41 -3.05
N PRO A 128 -7.31 -13.96 -2.97
CA PRO A 128 -6.16 -13.25 -2.38
C PRO A 128 -5.83 -11.96 -3.11
N THR A 129 -5.95 -11.94 -4.44
CA THR A 129 -5.70 -10.75 -5.27
C THR A 129 -6.75 -9.67 -5.04
N ILE A 130 -8.04 -10.05 -4.93
CA ILE A 130 -9.13 -9.11 -4.65
C ILE A 130 -9.02 -8.56 -3.21
N LEU A 131 -8.66 -9.42 -2.26
CA LEU A 131 -8.44 -9.04 -0.88
C LEU A 131 -7.29 -8.04 -0.74
N GLN A 132 -6.19 -8.26 -1.47
CA GLN A 132 -5.07 -7.32 -1.51
C GLN A 132 -5.50 -5.93 -2.01
N VAL A 133 -6.34 -5.87 -3.05
CA VAL A 133 -6.90 -4.59 -3.53
C VAL A 133 -7.78 -3.94 -2.47
N HIS A 134 -8.62 -4.72 -1.78
CA HIS A 134 -9.45 -4.21 -0.68
C HIS A 134 -8.59 -3.62 0.46
N GLU A 135 -7.50 -4.28 0.84
CA GLU A 135 -6.55 -3.78 1.84
C GLU A 135 -5.84 -2.49 1.40
N LEU A 136 -5.52 -2.34 0.10
CA LEU A 136 -4.95 -1.09 -0.44
C LEU A 136 -5.91 0.09 -0.24
N TYR A 137 -7.20 -0.08 -0.51
CA TYR A 137 -8.19 0.98 -0.28
C TYR A 137 -8.36 1.31 1.21
N ILE A 138 -8.35 0.31 2.10
CA ILE A 138 -8.40 0.54 3.55
C ILE A 138 -7.17 1.33 4.02
N ARG A 139 -5.99 0.96 3.55
CA ARG A 139 -4.75 1.68 3.86
C ARG A 139 -4.83 3.14 3.40
N ALA A 140 -5.26 3.36 2.16
CA ALA A 140 -5.43 4.71 1.61
C ALA A 140 -6.40 5.56 2.44
N TYR A 141 -7.51 4.96 2.88
CA TYR A 141 -8.47 5.64 3.76
C TYR A 141 -7.81 6.13 5.07
N HIS A 142 -7.04 5.26 5.72
CA HIS A 142 -6.35 5.62 6.96
C HIS A 142 -5.29 6.70 6.74
N MET A 143 -4.49 6.59 5.69
CA MET A 143 -3.49 7.61 5.38
C MET A 143 -4.12 8.99 5.14
N LEU A 144 -5.34 9.05 4.60
CA LEU A 144 -6.05 10.31 4.37
C LEU A 144 -6.72 10.87 5.63
N ILE A 145 -7.34 10.02 6.45
CA ILE A 145 -8.02 10.47 7.67
C ILE A 145 -7.03 10.91 8.76
N ASP A 146 -5.87 10.26 8.81
CA ASP A 146 -4.80 10.58 9.76
C ASP A 146 -4.00 11.82 9.34
N PHE A 147 -4.18 12.29 8.10
CA PHE A 147 -3.50 13.48 7.61
C PHE A 147 -4.08 14.76 8.25
N PRO A 148 -3.23 15.67 8.76
CA PRO A 148 -3.68 16.88 9.44
C PRO A 148 -4.48 17.81 8.52
N THR A 149 -5.32 18.65 9.11
CA THR A 149 -6.09 19.66 8.38
C THR A 149 -5.16 20.63 7.64
N ILE A 150 -5.45 20.87 6.36
CA ILE A 150 -4.62 21.70 5.49
C ILE A 150 -4.89 23.19 5.80
N GLY A 151 -3.95 23.83 6.48
CA GLY A 151 -3.96 25.28 6.78
C GLY A 151 -2.97 26.07 5.93
N ASP A 152 -1.75 25.54 5.83
CA ASP A 152 -0.60 26.24 5.25
C ASP A 152 -0.08 25.56 3.98
N GLN A 153 0.70 26.30 3.18
CA GLN A 153 1.31 25.80 1.95
C GLN A 153 2.27 24.63 2.19
N GLU A 154 2.99 24.60 3.31
CA GLU A 154 3.87 23.48 3.64
C GLU A 154 3.09 22.18 3.91
N VAL A 155 1.92 22.30 4.54
CA VAL A 155 1.03 21.16 4.79
C VAL A 155 0.42 20.67 3.48
N GLU A 156 0.04 21.60 2.60
CA GLU A 156 -0.44 21.29 1.25
C GLU A 156 0.63 20.56 0.43
N ALA A 157 1.89 21.00 0.43
CA ALA A 157 2.96 20.32 -0.29
C ALA A 157 3.20 18.88 0.22
N ARG A 158 3.06 18.65 1.54
CA ARG A 158 3.07 17.28 2.10
C ARG A 158 1.86 16.47 1.68
N PHE A 159 0.70 17.10 1.56
CA PHE A 159 -0.52 16.46 1.08
C PHE A 159 -0.39 16.04 -0.39
N CYS A 160 0.20 16.88 -1.25
CA CYS A 160 0.51 16.54 -2.64
C CYS A 160 1.40 15.29 -2.73
N LYS A 161 2.46 15.20 -1.92
CA LYS A 161 3.31 14.00 -1.84
C LYS A 161 2.53 12.76 -1.42
N LEU A 162 1.65 12.89 -0.43
CA LEU A 162 0.77 11.79 0.00
C LEU A 162 -0.16 11.34 -1.15
N VAL A 163 -0.82 12.28 -1.83
CA VAL A 163 -1.74 11.99 -2.93
C VAL A 163 -1.02 11.33 -4.10
N GLN A 164 0.19 11.79 -4.42
CA GLN A 164 1.04 11.18 -5.45
C GLN A 164 1.40 9.73 -5.11
N ALA A 165 1.85 9.48 -3.87
CA ALA A 165 2.12 8.12 -3.40
C ALA A 165 0.88 7.21 -3.48
N LEU A 166 -0.30 7.71 -3.11
CA LEU A 166 -1.54 6.95 -3.22
C LEU A 166 -1.91 6.61 -4.67
N LEU A 167 -1.69 7.53 -5.62
CA LEU A 167 -1.91 7.25 -7.05
C LEU A 167 -0.97 6.18 -7.58
N ASP A 168 0.29 6.21 -7.16
CA ASP A 168 1.31 5.24 -7.56
C ASP A 168 1.04 3.85 -6.96
N ASP A 169 0.69 3.78 -5.68
CA ASP A 169 0.32 2.53 -5.00
C ASP A 169 -0.90 1.86 -5.66
N HIS A 170 -1.82 2.66 -6.21
CA HIS A 170 -3.04 2.16 -6.84
C HIS A 170 -2.90 1.92 -8.36
N LYS A 171 -1.71 2.08 -8.96
CA LYS A 171 -1.53 2.03 -10.42
C LYS A 171 -1.96 0.68 -11.02
N ASP A 172 -1.66 -0.42 -10.33
CA ASP A 172 -1.86 -1.80 -10.82
C ASP A 172 -3.22 -2.40 -10.41
N VAL A 173 -4.08 -1.64 -9.72
CA VAL A 173 -5.37 -2.12 -9.19
C VAL A 173 -6.26 -2.71 -10.27
N VAL A 174 -6.31 -2.11 -11.47
CA VAL A 174 -7.16 -2.63 -12.56
C VAL A 174 -6.66 -4.00 -13.05
N THR A 175 -5.34 -4.16 -13.16
CA THR A 175 -4.72 -5.43 -13.55
C THR A 175 -4.95 -6.52 -12.50
N MET A 176 -4.79 -6.18 -11.21
CA MET A 176 -5.07 -7.09 -10.09
C MET A 176 -6.55 -7.52 -10.06
N LEU A 177 -7.48 -6.58 -10.25
CA LEU A 177 -8.90 -6.90 -10.33
C LEU A 177 -9.20 -7.83 -11.50
N ALA A 178 -8.65 -7.56 -12.68
CA ALA A 178 -8.82 -8.41 -13.85
C ALA A 178 -8.30 -9.84 -13.61
N GLN A 179 -7.15 -9.97 -12.95
CA GLN A 179 -6.60 -11.26 -12.56
C GLN A 179 -7.51 -11.99 -11.56
N GLY A 180 -7.89 -11.33 -10.46
CA GLY A 180 -8.72 -11.95 -9.42
C GLY A 180 -10.09 -12.40 -9.93
N PHE A 181 -10.74 -11.60 -10.79
CA PHE A 181 -12.01 -12.00 -11.41
C PHE A 181 -11.86 -13.11 -12.44
N ARG A 182 -10.74 -13.16 -13.17
CA ARG A 182 -10.44 -14.27 -14.08
C ARG A 182 -10.31 -15.59 -13.31
N GLU A 183 -9.65 -15.58 -12.15
CA GLU A 183 -9.52 -16.76 -11.27
C GLU A 183 -10.88 -17.20 -10.69
N CYS A 184 -11.76 -16.24 -10.39
CA CYS A 184 -13.08 -16.50 -9.83
C CYS A 184 -14.17 -16.78 -10.87
N ARG A 185 -13.86 -16.74 -12.18
CA ARG A 185 -14.85 -16.83 -13.29
C ARG A 185 -15.82 -18.00 -13.16
N ARG A 186 -15.32 -19.18 -12.80
CA ARG A 186 -16.12 -20.41 -12.61
C ARG A 186 -17.12 -20.36 -11.44
N HIS A 187 -16.98 -19.40 -10.54
CA HIS A 187 -17.81 -19.25 -9.34
C HIS A 187 -18.77 -18.06 -9.44
N ILE A 188 -18.74 -17.31 -10.54
CA ILE A 188 -19.63 -16.18 -10.79
C ILE A 188 -20.94 -16.72 -11.36
N GLN A 189 -21.98 -16.74 -10.52
CA GLN A 189 -23.33 -17.16 -10.93
C GLN A 189 -24.14 -16.00 -11.53
N ASP A 190 -23.90 -14.78 -11.03
CA ASP A 190 -24.56 -13.56 -11.49
C ASP A 190 -23.51 -12.56 -12.01
N GLU A 191 -23.43 -12.45 -13.33
CA GLU A 191 -22.51 -11.52 -14.00
C GLU A 191 -22.94 -10.05 -13.84
N MET A 192 -24.22 -9.77 -13.55
CA MET A 192 -24.73 -8.41 -13.39
C MET A 192 -24.15 -7.74 -12.14
N ILE A 193 -24.06 -8.46 -11.02
CA ILE A 193 -23.45 -7.96 -9.78
C ILE A 193 -21.99 -7.57 -10.04
N LEU A 194 -21.24 -8.43 -10.72
CA LEU A 194 -19.84 -8.19 -11.03
C LEU A 194 -19.67 -7.00 -11.98
N ARG A 195 -20.48 -6.93 -13.04
CA ARG A 195 -20.45 -5.84 -14.00
C ARG A 195 -20.74 -4.50 -13.33
N ASN A 196 -21.79 -4.44 -12.51
CA ASN A 196 -22.14 -3.22 -11.76
C ASN A 196 -21.01 -2.81 -10.80
N PHE A 197 -20.39 -3.78 -10.12
CA PHE A 197 -19.23 -3.52 -9.27
C PHE A 197 -18.06 -2.93 -10.06
N LEU A 198 -17.71 -3.53 -11.20
CA LEU A 198 -16.62 -3.09 -12.05
C LEU A 198 -16.88 -1.70 -12.63
N ASP A 199 -18.04 -1.48 -13.23
CA ASP A 199 -18.43 -0.19 -13.82
C ASP A 199 -18.36 0.92 -12.76
N THR A 200 -18.91 0.67 -11.57
CA THR A 200 -18.89 1.65 -10.47
C THR A 200 -17.46 1.90 -9.98
N THR A 201 -16.64 0.85 -9.85
CA THR A 201 -15.27 0.96 -9.33
C THR A 201 -14.33 1.65 -10.31
N LEU A 202 -14.41 1.31 -11.59
CA LEU A 202 -13.62 1.96 -12.64
C LEU A 202 -14.00 3.43 -12.82
N CYS A 203 -15.30 3.75 -12.86
CA CYS A 203 -15.77 5.14 -12.94
C CYS A 203 -15.33 5.96 -11.71
N SER A 204 -15.46 5.39 -10.50
CA SER A 204 -15.03 6.06 -9.27
C SER A 204 -13.51 6.28 -9.25
N ARG A 205 -12.72 5.31 -9.69
CA ARG A 205 -11.25 5.43 -9.78
C ARG A 205 -10.83 6.49 -10.79
N LEU A 206 -11.50 6.57 -11.94
CA LEU A 206 -11.28 7.63 -12.93
C LEU A 206 -11.55 9.00 -12.32
N GLY A 207 -12.69 9.16 -11.61
CA GLY A 207 -13.03 10.41 -10.94
C GLY A 207 -12.02 10.83 -9.86
N ILE A 208 -11.56 9.87 -9.03
CA ILE A 208 -10.52 10.10 -8.02
C ILE A 208 -9.20 10.54 -8.68
N ARG A 209 -8.76 9.83 -9.72
CA ARG A 209 -7.51 10.17 -10.42
C ARG A 209 -7.60 11.52 -11.11
N MET A 210 -8.72 11.83 -11.78
CA MET A 210 -8.95 13.14 -12.39
C MET A 210 -8.81 14.27 -11.35
N LEU A 211 -9.44 14.10 -10.18
CA LEU A 211 -9.38 15.06 -9.09
C LEU A 211 -7.99 15.27 -8.53
N ALA A 212 -7.31 14.17 -8.21
CA ALA A 212 -5.97 14.17 -7.66
C ALA A 212 -4.98 14.79 -8.66
N THR A 213 -5.01 14.36 -9.92
CA THR A 213 -4.15 14.90 -10.98
C THR A 213 -4.40 16.38 -11.23
N HIS A 214 -5.66 16.83 -11.19
CA HIS A 214 -5.98 18.25 -11.31
C HIS A 214 -5.35 19.09 -10.19
N HIS A 215 -5.45 18.64 -8.93
CA HIS A 215 -4.82 19.34 -7.82
C HIS A 215 -3.28 19.34 -7.92
N LEU A 216 -2.68 18.20 -8.30
CA LEU A 216 -1.23 18.10 -8.51
C LEU A 216 -0.74 19.05 -9.62
N ALA A 217 -1.48 19.15 -10.73
CA ALA A 217 -1.16 20.09 -11.79
C ALA A 217 -1.25 21.56 -11.31
N LEU A 218 -2.28 21.90 -10.53
CA LEU A 218 -2.39 23.24 -9.92
C LEU A 218 -1.23 23.54 -8.95
N HIS A 219 -0.73 22.53 -8.24
CA HIS A 219 0.43 22.70 -7.37
C HIS A 219 1.70 22.97 -8.19
N GLU A 220 1.95 22.21 -9.25
CA GLU A 220 3.11 22.38 -10.15
C GLU A 220 3.15 23.75 -10.86
N GLU A 221 1.99 24.34 -11.18
CA GLU A 221 1.91 25.68 -11.80
C GLU A 221 2.20 26.84 -10.83
N ASN A 222 2.08 26.61 -9.50
CA ASN A 222 2.24 27.64 -8.47
C ASN A 222 3.56 27.55 -7.68
N VAL A 223 4.38 26.51 -7.93
CA VAL A 223 5.72 26.30 -7.35
C VAL A 223 6.78 26.78 -8.34
#